data_AF-A0A8T6U8G8-F1
#
_entry.id   AF-A0A8T6U8G8-F1
#
_cell.length_a   1.000
_cell.length_b   1.000
_cell.length_c   1.000
_cell.angle_alpha   90.00
_cell.angle_beta   90.00
_cell.angle_gamma   90.00
#
_symmetry.space_group_name_H-M   'P 1'
#
loop_
_entity.id
_entity.type
_entity.pdbx_description
1 polymer ?
#
loop_
_entity_poly.entity_id
_entity_poly.type
_entity_poly.pdbx_seq_one_letter_code
_entity_poly.pdbx_strand_id
1 'polypeptide(L)'
;HIGVLIGRLHRHGITHNDLTTSNMILTSSDKVFLVDFGLSERSNELETRGVDLHLMKRALQSTHYRYAKKCFEAIMAGYSEVVGRDQTEDVLHKIQEIERRGRYVSER
;
A
#
# COMPACT_ATOMS: atom_id res chain seq x y z
N HIS A 1 -11.73 4.25 -1.51
CA HIS A 1 -11.19 4.72 -2.81
C HIS A 1 -9.70 4.38 -3.00
N ILE A 2 -8.79 4.81 -2.12
CA ILE A 2 -7.34 4.55 -2.29
C ILE A 2 -7.02 3.05 -2.34
N GLY A 3 -7.50 2.26 -1.38
CA GLY A 3 -7.32 0.81 -1.37
C GLY A 3 -7.80 0.11 -2.64
N VAL A 4 -8.92 0.54 -3.20
CA VAL A 4 -9.47 0.03 -4.46
C VAL A 4 -8.52 0.32 -5.64
N LEU A 5 -7.92 1.52 -5.68
CA LEU A 5 -6.95 1.87 -6.72
C LEU A 5 -5.69 1.00 -6.64
N ILE A 6 -5.13 0.84 -5.43
CA ILE A 6 -3.97 -0.03 -5.18
C ILE A 6 -4.31 -1.48 -5.56
N GLY A 7 -5.48 -1.96 -5.14
CA GLY A 7 -5.95 -3.31 -5.46
C GLY A 7 -6.10 -3.54 -6.96
N ARG A 8 -6.54 -2.53 -7.71
CA ARG A 8 -6.60 -2.59 -9.18
C ARG A 8 -5.20 -2.68 -9.79
N LEU A 9 -4.22 -1.91 -9.30
CA LEU A 9 -2.83 -2.02 -9.78
C LEU A 9 -2.29 -3.43 -9.52
N HIS A 10 -2.34 -3.90 -8.27
CA HIS A 10 -1.81 -5.19 -7.87
C HIS A 10 -2.50 -6.36 -8.59
N ARG A 11 -3.82 -6.30 -8.78
CA ARG A 11 -4.59 -7.32 -9.53
C ARG A 11 -4.13 -7.42 -10.99
N HIS A 12 -3.65 -6.34 -11.59
CA HIS A 12 -3.10 -6.32 -12.95
C HIS A 12 -1.56 -6.49 -12.96
N GLY A 13 -0.99 -6.92 -11.84
CA GLY A 13 0.44 -7.18 -11.70
C GLY A 13 1.28 -5.93 -11.82
N ILE A 14 0.79 -4.78 -11.36
CA ILE A 14 1.54 -3.51 -11.30
C ILE A 14 1.72 -3.15 -9.83
N THR A 15 2.96 -2.87 -9.42
CA THR A 15 3.28 -2.27 -8.11
C THR A 15 3.90 -0.89 -8.35
N HIS A 16 3.62 0.06 -7.47
CA HIS A 16 4.04 1.45 -7.64
C HIS A 16 5.48 1.67 -7.16
N ASN A 17 5.87 1.00 -6.07
CA ASN A 17 7.19 1.07 -5.42
C ASN A 17 7.58 2.44 -4.83
N ASP A 18 6.69 3.42 -4.89
CA ASP A 18 6.81 4.72 -4.20
C ASP A 18 5.44 5.22 -3.73
N LEU A 19 4.67 4.31 -3.12
CA LEU A 19 3.29 4.59 -2.78
C LEU A 19 3.20 5.44 -1.49
N THR A 20 3.18 6.75 -1.66
CA THR A 20 3.06 7.76 -0.60
C THR A 20 1.84 8.66 -0.80
N THR A 21 1.44 9.42 0.23
CA THR A 21 0.33 10.38 0.10
C THR A 21 0.66 11.56 -0.83
N SER A 22 1.94 11.91 -0.99
CA SER A 22 2.39 12.97 -1.91
C SER A 22 2.23 12.59 -3.38
N ASN A 23 2.23 11.29 -3.69
CA ASN A 23 1.99 10.75 -5.04
C ASN A 23 0.48 10.52 -5.30
N MET A 24 -0.39 11.20 -4.55
CA MET A 24 -1.84 11.15 -4.70
C MET A 24 -2.41 12.56 -4.91
N ILE A 25 -3.19 12.73 -5.97
CA ILE A 25 -3.88 13.99 -6.26
C ILE A 25 -5.37 13.82 -5.97
N LEU A 26 -5.89 14.62 -5.03
CA LEU A 26 -7.33 14.77 -4.79
C LEU A 26 -7.88 15.90 -5.66
N THR A 27 -8.80 15.58 -6.55
CA THR A 27 -9.49 16.56 -7.40
C THR A 27 -10.61 17.27 -6.64
N SER A 28 -11.07 18.41 -7.16
CA SER A 28 -12.27 19.12 -6.67
C SER A 28 -13.57 18.30 -6.76
N SER A 29 -13.55 17.18 -7.48
CA SER A 29 -14.66 16.22 -7.58
C SER A 29 -14.54 15.02 -6.64
N ASP A 30 -13.69 15.13 -5.60
CA ASP A 30 -13.40 14.08 -4.61
C ASP A 30 -12.86 12.76 -5.19
N LYS A 31 -12.28 12.83 -6.40
CA LYS A 31 -11.57 11.70 -7.02
C LYS A 31 -10.09 11.75 -6.71
N VAL A 32 -9.52 10.59 -6.37
CA VAL A 32 -8.08 10.41 -6.13
C VAL A 32 -7.44 9.79 -7.37
N PHE A 33 -6.30 10.35 -7.79
CA PHE A 33 -5.43 9.81 -8.83
C PHE A 33 -4.07 9.48 -8.25
N LEU A 34 -3.51 8.34 -8.64
CA LEU A 34 -2.12 7.98 -8.37
C LEU A 34 -1.24 8.55 -9.49
N VAL A 35 -0.11 9.14 -9.13
CA VAL A 35 0.85 9.73 -10.07
C VAL A 35 2.26 9.24 -9.76
N ASP A 36 3.20 9.53 -10.65
CA ASP A 36 4.62 9.15 -10.53
C ASP A 36 4.89 7.64 -10.49
N PHE A 37 4.71 7.01 -11.65
CA PHE A 37 5.02 5.59 -11.86
C PHE A 37 6.48 5.35 -12.26
N GLY A 38 7.40 6.29 -11.98
CA GLY A 38 8.80 6.21 -12.40
C GLY A 38 9.57 5.01 -11.85
N LEU A 39 9.15 4.51 -10.68
CA LEU A 39 9.72 3.31 -10.03
C LEU A 39 8.82 2.07 -10.13
N SER A 40 7.69 2.19 -10.82
CA SER A 40 6.72 1.10 -10.91
C SER A 40 7.29 -0.09 -11.68
N GLU A 41 6.81 -1.28 -11.32
CA GLU A 41 7.22 -2.50 -12.00
C GLU A 41 6.04 -3.46 -12.23
N ARG A 42 6.27 -4.45 -13.09
CA ARG A 42 5.33 -5.53 -13.33
C ARG A 42 5.69 -6.73 -12.46
N SER A 43 4.93 -6.95 -11.39
CA SER A 43 5.11 -8.08 -10.49
C SER A 43 3.78 -8.60 -9.96
N ASN A 44 3.65 -9.93 -9.90
CA ASN A 44 2.58 -10.62 -9.19
C ASN A 44 3.05 -11.21 -7.86
N GLU A 45 4.30 -10.97 -7.48
CA GLU A 45 4.88 -11.51 -6.26
C GLU A 45 4.24 -10.90 -5.03
N LEU A 46 4.00 -11.74 -4.02
CA LEU A 46 3.45 -11.31 -2.76
C LEU A 46 4.39 -10.33 -2.04
N GLU A 47 5.71 -10.55 -2.17
CA GLU A 47 6.75 -9.71 -1.59
C GLU A 47 6.64 -8.26 -2.09
N THR A 48 6.60 -8.04 -3.41
CA THR A 48 6.52 -6.70 -4.00
C THR A 48 5.25 -5.97 -3.56
N ARG A 49 4.10 -6.65 -3.60
CA ARG A 49 2.82 -6.07 -3.13
C ARG A 49 2.84 -5.73 -1.65
N GLY A 50 3.49 -6.58 -0.84
CA GLY A 50 3.69 -6.36 0.59
C GLY A 50 4.57 -5.15 0.87
N VAL A 51 5.66 -4.99 0.12
CA VAL A 51 6.55 -3.81 0.23
C VAL A 51 5.78 -2.53 -0.12
N ASP A 52 5.01 -2.54 -1.22
CA ASP A 52 4.28 -1.36 -1.68
C ASP A 52 3.22 -0.88 -0.66
N LEU A 53 2.43 -1.81 -0.11
CA LEU A 53 1.45 -1.49 0.94
C LEU A 53 2.11 -1.16 2.29
N HIS A 54 3.28 -1.73 2.57
CA HIS A 54 4.08 -1.36 3.75
C HIS A 54 4.62 0.08 3.63
N LEU A 55 5.07 0.51 2.44
CA LEU A 55 5.46 1.90 2.17
C LEU A 55 4.29 2.86 2.45
N MET A 56 3.08 2.53 1.97
CA MET A 56 1.90 3.33 2.26
C MET A 56 1.60 3.42 3.76
N LYS A 57 1.70 2.30 4.48
CA LYS A 57 1.52 2.27 5.94
C LYS A 57 2.51 3.22 6.63
N ARG A 58 3.78 3.18 6.23
CA ARG A 58 4.83 4.05 6.77
C ARG A 58 4.59 5.52 6.43
N ALA A 59 4.18 5.82 5.20
CA ALA A 59 3.85 7.18 4.77
C ALA A 59 2.71 7.78 5.62
N LEU A 60 1.68 6.99 5.93
CA LEU A 60 0.61 7.41 6.84
C LEU A 60 1.10 7.63 8.27
N GLN A 61 1.99 6.77 8.78
CA GLN A 61 2.55 6.90 10.13
C GLN A 61 3.43 8.14 10.28
N SER A 62 4.20 8.52 9.26
CA SER A 62 5.10 9.67 9.32
C SER A 62 4.36 11.00 9.20
N THR A 63 3.37 11.09 8.32
CA THR A 63 2.66 12.35 8.02
C THR A 63 1.39 12.56 8.84
N HIS A 64 0.70 11.47 9.20
CA HIS A 64 -0.65 11.50 9.77
C HIS A 64 -0.83 10.51 10.93
N TYR A 65 0.11 10.50 11.88
CA TYR A 65 0.19 9.50 12.96
C TYR A 65 -1.14 9.25 13.70
N ARG A 66 -1.93 10.30 13.96
CA ARG A 66 -3.20 10.23 14.70
C ARG A 66 -4.27 9.39 14.00
N TYR A 67 -4.25 9.35 12.66
CA TYR A 67 -5.25 8.66 11.85
C TYR A 67 -4.68 7.46 11.08
N ALA A 68 -3.36 7.27 11.12
CA ALA A 68 -2.65 6.26 10.34
C ALA A 68 -3.28 4.86 10.42
N LYS A 69 -3.62 4.39 11.63
CA LYS A 69 -4.27 3.09 11.83
C LYS A 69 -5.62 3.00 11.11
N LYS A 70 -6.51 3.98 11.32
CA LYS A 70 -7.85 4.01 10.70
C LYS A 70 -7.76 4.13 9.18
N CYS A 71 -6.86 4.99 8.68
CA CYS A 71 -6.64 5.14 7.25
C CYS A 71 -6.13 3.85 6.62
N PHE A 72 -5.16 3.19 7.26
CA PHE A 72 -4.62 1.93 6.77
C PHE A 72 -5.67 0.82 6.78
N GLU A 73 -6.48 0.69 7.83
CA GLU A 73 -7.61 -0.24 7.88
C GLU A 73 -8.61 0.01 6.73
N ALA A 74 -8.96 1.27 6.46
CA ALA A 74 -9.83 1.63 5.34
C ALA A 74 -9.20 1.33 3.95
N ILE A 75 -7.88 1.50 3.82
CA ILE A 75 -7.14 1.10 2.62
C ILE A 75 -7.20 -0.42 2.43
N MET A 76 -6.95 -1.19 3.48
CA MET A 76 -6.98 -2.66 3.40
C MET A 76 -8.38 -3.19 3.11
N ALA A 77 -9.43 -2.56 3.66
CA ALA A 77 -10.81 -2.89 3.32
C ALA A 77 -11.08 -2.70 1.81
N GLY A 78 -10.76 -1.52 1.27
CA GLY A 78 -10.94 -1.26 -0.17
C GLY A 78 -10.03 -2.10 -1.07
N TYR A 79 -8.83 -2.46 -0.61
CA TYR A 79 -7.94 -3.40 -1.31
C TYR A 79 -8.60 -4.78 -1.41
N SER A 80 -9.18 -5.25 -0.30
CA SER A 80 -9.87 -6.54 -0.22
C SER A 80 -11.07 -6.66 -1.13
N GLU A 81 -11.83 -5.58 -1.33
CA GLU A 81 -12.93 -5.53 -2.30
C GLU A 81 -12.47 -5.88 -3.73
N VAL A 82 -11.21 -5.58 -4.07
CA VAL A 82 -10.69 -5.82 -5.42
C VAL A 82 -9.96 -7.15 -5.50
N VAL A 83 -9.06 -7.47 -4.58
CA VAL A 83 -8.20 -8.67 -4.71
C VAL A 83 -8.78 -9.92 -4.05
N GLY A 84 -9.80 -9.77 -3.20
CA GLY A 84 -10.37 -10.86 -2.40
C GLY A 84 -9.74 -10.99 -1.02
N ARG A 85 -10.45 -11.67 -0.11
CA ARG A 85 -10.05 -11.80 1.31
C ARG A 85 -8.77 -12.59 1.49
N ASP A 86 -8.66 -13.76 0.86
CA ASP A 86 -7.50 -14.65 1.01
C ASP A 86 -6.19 -13.95 0.60
N GLN A 87 -6.17 -13.32 -0.57
CA GLN A 87 -5.00 -12.54 -1.02
C GLN A 87 -4.71 -11.32 -0.13
N THR A 88 -5.74 -10.74 0.48
CA THR A 88 -5.54 -9.62 1.42
C THR A 88 -4.86 -10.10 2.69
N GLU A 89 -5.27 -11.26 3.21
CA GLU A 89 -4.68 -11.88 4.39
C GLU A 89 -3.22 -12.26 4.13
N ASP A 90 -2.91 -12.88 2.99
CA ASP A 90 -1.54 -13.17 2.57
C ASP A 90 -0.66 -11.91 2.54
N VAL A 91 -1.18 -10.82 1.98
CA VAL A 91 -0.46 -9.53 1.92
C VAL A 91 -0.27 -8.94 3.32
N LEU A 92 -1.27 -9.03 4.21
CA LEU A 92 -1.13 -8.57 5.59
C LEU A 92 -0.07 -9.35 6.36
N HIS A 93 -0.05 -10.68 6.22
CA HIS A 93 1.00 -11.52 6.78
C HIS A 93 2.38 -11.13 6.23
N LYS A 94 2.46 -10.89 4.92
CA LYS A 94 3.70 -10.44 4.29
C LYS A 94 4.19 -9.09 4.83
N ILE A 95 3.29 -8.12 5.02
CA ILE A 95 3.62 -6.83 5.63
C ILE A 95 4.20 -7.01 7.05
N GLN A 96 3.60 -7.90 7.86
CA GLN A 96 4.12 -8.19 9.21
C GLN A 96 5.52 -8.82 9.16
N GLU A 97 5.79 -9.67 8.18
CA GLU A 97 7.11 -10.28 7.97
C GLU A 97 8.16 -9.22 7.57
N ILE A 98 7.82 -8.32 6.64
CA ILE A 98 8.66 -7.19 6.22
C ILE A 98 8.98 -6.28 7.42
N GLU A 99 7.98 -5.98 8.25
CA GLU A 99 8.14 -5.17 9.47
C GLU A 99 9.06 -5.79 10.51
N ARG A 100 9.13 -7.12 10.58
CA ARG A 100 10.09 -7.82 11.44
C ARG A 100 11.49 -7.71 10.87
N ARG A 101 11.66 -7.90 9.56
CA ARG A 101 12.95 -7.80 8.86
C ARG A 101 13.57 -6.41 8.98
N GLY A 102 12.78 -5.35 8.84
CA GLY A 102 13.25 -3.96 9.00
C GLY A 102 13.76 -3.62 10.41
N ARG A 103 13.19 -4.24 11.46
CA ARG A 103 13.60 -4.00 12.86
C ARG A 103 14.98 -4.58 13.19
N TYR A 104 15.37 -5.69 12.57
CA TYR A 104 16.71 -6.26 12.74
C TYR A 104 17.82 -5.41 12.10
N VAL A 105 17.47 -4.55 11.14
CA VAL A 105 18.42 -3.62 10.50
C VAL A 105 18.67 -2.38 11.36
N SER A 106 17.68 -1.92 12.14
CA SER A 106 17.83 -0.75 13.04
C SER A 106 18.61 -1.01 14.33
N GLU A 107 18.94 -2.28 14.63
CA GLU A 107 19.75 -2.68 15.80
C GLU A 107 21.24 -2.88 15.45
N ARG A 108 21.68 -2.46 14.26
CA ARG A 108 23.09 -2.41 13.84
C ARG A 108 23.54 -0.96 13.63
#